data_AF-A0A838P0W0-F1
#
_entry.id   AF-A0A838P0W0-F1
#
_cell.length_a   1.000
_cell.length_b   1.000
_cell.length_c   1.000
_cell.angle_alpha   90.00
_cell.angle_beta   90.00
_cell.angle_gamma   90.00
#
_symmetry.space_group_name_H-M   'P 1'
#
loop_
_entity.id
_entity.type
_entity.pdbx_description
1 polymer ?
#
loop_
_entity_poly.entity_id
_entity_poly.type
_entity_poly.pdbx_seq_one_letter_code
_entity_poly.pdbx_strand_id
1 'polypeptide(L)'
;MSHLDEGTLHALLDGELEVTEVKEIQAHLGSCTSCGSRLREVKEFLGESDRLVAAVQFPGSHSHPGAAAQATVAPPAPRRREIQREPPSYDGPPPPLLIPDNPDAGQLRWRWLGGLRWVALVALAVGAGYIANEFRRGGDAQSALETRELAPIASTPQDAVVSPEEAAQTGAGETSGAESTVTSREESRAATPAPAPAPAAPREEPQAPADGLE
;
A
#
# COMPACT_ATOMS: atom_id res chain seq x y z
N MET A 1 -4.46 23.50 -9.95
CA MET A 1 -4.73 22.16 -9.39
C MET A 1 -4.20 22.16 -7.98
N SER A 2 -5.00 21.72 -7.01
CA SER A 2 -4.50 21.37 -5.68
C SER A 2 -3.37 20.35 -5.83
N HIS A 3 -2.42 20.33 -4.90
CA HIS A 3 -1.30 19.36 -4.93
C HIS A 3 -1.82 17.93 -5.10
N LEU A 4 -1.03 17.06 -5.73
CA LEU A 4 -1.37 15.66 -5.88
C LEU A 4 -1.47 14.98 -4.51
N ASP A 5 -2.49 14.14 -4.37
CA ASP A 5 -2.65 13.27 -3.22
C ASP A 5 -1.59 12.16 -3.25
N GLU A 6 -1.21 11.70 -2.05
CA GLU A 6 -0.19 10.66 -1.89
C GLU A 6 -0.59 9.35 -2.59
N GLY A 7 -1.89 9.00 -2.53
CA GLY A 7 -2.41 7.81 -3.21
C GLY A 7 -2.22 7.86 -4.73
N THR A 8 -2.37 9.04 -5.34
CA THR A 8 -2.16 9.23 -6.78
C THR A 8 -0.68 9.12 -7.16
N LEU A 9 0.22 9.60 -6.30
CA LEU A 9 1.67 9.43 -6.48
C LEU A 9 2.09 7.95 -6.43
N HIS A 10 1.50 7.16 -5.53
CA HIS A 10 1.74 5.72 -5.49
C HIS A 10 1.15 5.00 -6.71
N ALA A 11 -0.10 5.29 -7.09
CA ALA A 11 -0.72 4.71 -8.28
C ALA A 11 0.10 5.01 -9.56
N LEU A 12 0.75 6.17 -9.63
CA LEU A 12 1.68 6.52 -10.71
C LEU A 12 2.92 5.64 -10.72
N LEU A 13 3.52 5.37 -9.56
CA LEU A 13 4.70 4.52 -9.44
C LEU A 13 4.38 3.04 -9.70
N ASP A 14 3.21 2.59 -9.26
CA ASP A 14 2.72 1.24 -9.50
C ASP A 14 2.29 1.04 -10.97
N GLY A 15 2.08 2.15 -11.71
CA GLY A 15 1.64 2.12 -13.10
C GLY A 15 0.18 1.71 -13.25
N GLU A 16 -0.64 2.02 -12.25
CA GLU A 16 -2.08 1.73 -12.22
C GLU A 16 -2.92 2.84 -12.88
N LEU A 17 -2.33 4.01 -13.15
CA LEU A 17 -3.00 5.14 -13.78
C LEU A 17 -3.16 4.97 -15.30
N GLU A 18 -4.23 5.55 -15.84
CA GLU A 18 -4.48 5.59 -17.29
C GLU A 18 -3.44 6.50 -17.99
N VAL A 19 -3.13 6.22 -19.28
CA VAL A 19 -2.12 6.98 -20.04
C VAL A 19 -2.47 8.47 -20.17
N THR A 20 -3.75 8.82 -20.21
CA THR A 20 -4.22 10.21 -20.25
C THR A 20 -3.95 10.91 -18.91
N GLU A 21 -4.31 10.28 -17.80
CA GLU A 21 -4.10 10.78 -16.45
C GLU A 21 -2.60 10.94 -16.12
N VAL A 22 -1.77 9.99 -16.55
CA VAL A 22 -0.31 10.09 -16.42
C VAL A 22 0.23 11.34 -17.12
N LYS A 23 -0.28 11.71 -18.30
CA LYS A 23 0.16 12.91 -19.02
C LYS A 23 -0.22 14.18 -18.26
N GLU A 24 -1.44 14.25 -17.71
CA GLU A 24 -1.89 15.39 -16.92
C GLU A 24 -1.07 15.56 -15.64
N ILE A 25 -0.82 14.44 -14.94
CA ILE A 25 0.02 14.41 -13.74
C ILE A 25 1.47 14.79 -14.07
N GLN A 26 2.04 14.31 -15.16
CA GLN A 26 3.38 14.70 -15.59
C GLN A 26 3.47 16.20 -15.92
N ALA A 27 2.46 16.77 -16.58
CA ALA A 27 2.38 18.20 -16.82
C ALA A 27 2.30 19.00 -15.51
N HIS A 28 1.56 18.51 -14.52
CA HIS A 28 1.50 19.10 -13.19
C HIS A 28 2.85 19.01 -12.46
N LEU A 29 3.52 17.86 -12.48
CA LEU A 29 4.84 17.65 -11.87
C LEU A 29 5.90 18.57 -12.50
N GLY A 30 5.79 18.87 -13.79
CA GLY A 30 6.67 19.83 -14.48
C GLY A 30 6.44 21.29 -14.09
N SER A 31 5.25 21.63 -13.58
CA SER A 31 4.88 23.00 -13.18
C SER A 31 4.86 23.21 -11.66
N CYS A 32 4.82 22.14 -10.85
CA CYS A 32 4.73 22.19 -9.40
C CYS A 32 5.93 21.53 -8.71
N THR A 33 6.85 22.35 -8.20
CA THR A 33 8.10 21.89 -7.57
C THR A 33 7.89 21.07 -6.30
N SER A 34 6.84 21.36 -5.50
CA SER A 34 6.55 20.61 -4.27
C SER A 34 6.02 19.20 -4.56
N CYS A 35 5.19 19.02 -5.59
CA CYS A 35 4.76 17.69 -6.04
C CYS A 35 5.97 16.90 -6.59
N GLY A 36 6.86 17.59 -7.31
CA GLY A 36 8.11 17.00 -7.80
C GLY A 36 9.08 16.57 -6.69
N SER A 37 9.18 17.31 -5.58
CA SER A 37 10.02 16.92 -4.44
C SER A 37 9.47 15.68 -3.74
N ARG A 38 8.16 15.64 -3.49
CA ARG A 38 7.48 14.46 -2.90
C ARG A 38 7.67 13.21 -3.73
N LEU A 39 7.47 13.29 -5.06
CA LEU A 39 7.70 12.13 -5.93
C LEU A 39 9.14 11.61 -5.85
N ARG A 40 10.13 12.49 -5.66
CA ARG A 40 11.52 12.10 -5.50
C ARG A 40 11.76 11.37 -4.18
N GLU A 41 11.20 11.89 -3.08
CA GLU A 41 11.27 11.26 -1.75
C GLU A 41 10.66 9.86 -1.78
N VAL A 42 9.48 9.69 -2.39
CA VAL A 42 8.83 8.37 -2.50
C VAL A 42 9.66 7.41 -3.35
N LYS A 43 10.27 7.88 -4.45
CA LYS A 43 11.17 7.06 -5.28
C LYS A 43 12.44 6.63 -4.55
N GLU A 44 13.01 7.50 -3.73
CA GLU A 44 14.16 7.18 -2.89
C GLU A 44 13.80 6.12 -1.84
N PHE A 45 12.65 6.27 -1.18
CA PHE A 45 12.13 5.28 -0.25
C PHE A 45 11.89 3.91 -0.91
N LEU A 46 11.32 3.91 -2.12
CA LEU A 46 11.11 2.69 -2.90
C LEU A 46 12.43 2.00 -3.25
N GLY A 47 13.43 2.76 -3.70
CA GLY A 47 14.76 2.23 -4.02
C GLY A 47 15.49 1.65 -2.81
N GLU A 48 15.40 2.29 -1.63
CA GLU A 48 15.97 1.75 -0.40
C GLU A 48 15.20 0.50 0.06
N SER A 49 13.88 0.48 -0.09
CA SER A 49 13.07 -0.72 0.20
C SER A 49 13.47 -1.90 -0.68
N ASP A 50 13.63 -1.68 -1.99
CA ASP A 50 14.11 -2.71 -2.93
C ASP A 50 15.51 -3.22 -2.54
N ARG A 51 16.40 -2.32 -2.12
CA ARG A 51 17.73 -2.67 -1.63
C ARG A 51 17.68 -3.53 -0.36
N LEU A 52 16.83 -3.18 0.61
CA LEU A 52 16.65 -3.95 1.84
C LEU A 52 16.03 -5.33 1.53
N VAL A 53 15.04 -5.38 0.65
CA VAL A 53 14.42 -6.63 0.19
C VAL A 53 15.45 -7.52 -0.51
N ALA A 54 16.30 -6.95 -1.36
CA ALA A 54 17.39 -7.68 -2.02
C ALA A 54 18.43 -8.19 -1.01
N ALA A 55 18.72 -7.44 0.06
CA ALA A 55 19.65 -7.86 1.12
C ALA A 55 19.09 -9.00 2.00
N VAL A 56 17.77 -9.04 2.20
CA VAL A 56 17.09 -10.09 2.98
C VAL A 56 16.85 -11.37 2.15
N GLN A 57 16.80 -11.28 0.82
CA GLN A 57 16.65 -12.45 -0.03
C GLN A 57 17.83 -13.43 0.17
N PHE A 58 17.50 -14.62 0.68
CA PHE A 58 18.45 -15.65 1.05
C PHE A 58 19.26 -16.17 -0.16
N PRO A 59 20.55 -16.52 0.04
CA PRO A 59 21.36 -17.19 -0.98
C PRO A 59 20.77 -18.57 -1.28
N GLY A 60 19.92 -18.63 -2.29
CA GLY A 60 19.16 -19.82 -2.69
C GLY A 60 18.06 -19.52 -3.71
N SER A 61 17.53 -18.29 -3.73
CA SER A 61 16.57 -17.83 -4.74
C SER A 61 17.27 -17.16 -5.93
N HIS A 62 18.08 -17.91 -6.68
CA HIS A 62 18.57 -17.47 -7.99
C HIS A 62 17.55 -17.83 -9.08
N SER A 63 16.67 -16.89 -9.44
CA SER A 63 15.92 -16.87 -10.71
C SER A 63 15.40 -15.44 -10.88
N HIS A 64 15.93 -14.56 -11.75
CA HIS A 64 16.39 -14.75 -13.12
C HIS A 64 17.62 -13.87 -13.45
N PRO A 65 18.59 -14.37 -14.24
CA PRO A 65 19.45 -13.51 -15.04
C PRO A 65 18.67 -13.12 -16.30
N GLY A 66 17.96 -11.98 -16.25
CA GLY A 66 17.21 -11.41 -17.38
C GLY A 66 17.64 -10.00 -17.76
N ALA A 67 18.71 -9.47 -17.16
CA ALA A 67 19.17 -8.10 -17.38
C ALA A 67 20.71 -8.02 -17.38
N ALA A 68 21.34 -8.64 -18.37
CA ALA A 68 22.75 -8.40 -18.65
C ALA A 68 23.05 -8.60 -20.14
N ALA A 69 22.50 -7.72 -20.97
CA ALA A 69 23.07 -7.40 -22.28
C ALA A 69 23.09 -5.88 -22.46
N GLN A 70 23.58 -5.15 -21.45
CA GLN A 70 24.22 -3.87 -21.71
C GLN A 70 25.56 -4.20 -22.34
N ALA A 71 25.55 -4.34 -23.67
CA ALA A 71 26.76 -4.37 -24.47
C ALA A 71 27.53 -3.09 -24.16
N THR A 72 28.67 -3.25 -23.50
CA THR A 72 29.65 -2.19 -23.28
C THR A 72 30.24 -1.84 -24.65
N VAL A 73 29.54 -0.98 -25.40
CA VAL A 73 30.10 -0.36 -26.60
C VAL A 73 31.16 0.62 -26.11
N ALA A 74 32.42 0.24 -26.33
CA ALA A 74 33.57 1.08 -26.05
C ALA A 74 33.44 2.44 -26.77
N PRO A 75 33.77 3.57 -26.12
CA PRO A 75 33.68 4.88 -26.75
C PRO A 75 34.76 5.05 -27.82
N PRO A 76 34.41 5.30 -29.11
CA PRO A 76 35.41 5.73 -30.08
C PRO A 76 35.83 7.19 -29.81
N ALA A 77 37.13 7.42 -29.87
CA ALA A 77 37.82 8.67 -29.55
C ALA A 77 37.26 9.92 -30.29
N PRO A 78 37.43 11.13 -29.72
CA PRO A 78 36.89 12.37 -30.28
C PRO A 78 37.65 12.79 -31.54
N ARG A 79 37.04 12.63 -32.72
CA ARG A 79 37.48 13.36 -33.93
C ARG A 79 36.80 14.72 -33.96
N ARG A 80 37.57 15.73 -33.56
CA ARG A 80 37.34 17.14 -33.85
C ARG A 80 37.23 17.30 -35.38
N ARG A 81 36.02 17.49 -35.90
CA ARG A 81 35.81 17.89 -37.30
C ARG A 81 34.78 19.00 -37.37
N GLU A 82 35.34 20.20 -37.50
CA GLU A 82 34.88 21.36 -38.25
C GLU A 82 33.44 21.32 -38.79
N ILE A 83 32.70 22.33 -38.36
CA ILE A 83 31.34 22.66 -38.79
C ILE A 83 31.40 23.16 -40.24
N GLN A 84 30.95 22.36 -41.19
CA GLN A 84 30.40 22.88 -42.46
C GLN A 84 28.97 22.36 -42.61
N ARG A 85 28.01 23.27 -42.40
CA ARG A 85 26.59 23.05 -42.67
C ARG A 85 26.37 23.09 -44.18
N GLU A 86 26.23 21.91 -44.77
CA GLU A 86 25.57 21.73 -46.06
C GLU A 86 24.16 21.19 -45.77
N PRO A 87 23.07 21.74 -46.34
CA PRO A 87 21.73 21.25 -46.08
C PRO A 87 21.59 19.82 -46.63
N PRO A 88 21.22 18.83 -45.80
CA PRO A 88 21.13 17.44 -46.26
C PRO A 88 19.98 17.29 -47.26
N SER A 89 20.30 16.90 -48.50
CA SER A 89 19.32 16.35 -49.44
C SER A 89 18.85 14.99 -48.89
N TYR A 90 17.54 14.89 -48.67
CA TYR A 90 16.87 13.70 -48.15
C TYR A 90 16.54 12.74 -49.31
N ASP A 91 17.57 12.15 -49.93
CA ASP A 91 17.41 11.09 -50.94
C ASP A 91 17.86 9.70 -50.45
N GLY A 92 18.13 9.57 -49.15
CA GLY A 92 18.46 8.30 -48.49
C GLY A 92 17.22 7.58 -47.94
N PRO A 93 17.24 6.23 -47.82
CA PRO A 93 16.18 5.48 -47.16
C PRO A 93 15.96 6.04 -45.74
N PRO A 94 14.70 6.22 -45.30
CA PRO A 94 14.42 6.88 -44.03
C PRO A 94 15.15 6.15 -42.89
N PRO A 95 15.83 6.89 -41.99
CA PRO A 95 16.46 6.27 -40.85
C PRO A 95 15.40 5.50 -40.06
N PRO A 96 15.72 4.30 -39.53
CA PRO A 96 14.79 3.56 -38.70
C PRO A 96 14.39 4.46 -37.54
N LEU A 97 13.13 4.89 -37.55
CA LEU A 97 12.54 5.63 -36.46
C LEU A 97 12.64 4.74 -35.23
N LEU A 98 13.48 5.13 -34.28
CA LEU A 98 13.47 4.65 -32.90
C LEU A 98 12.15 5.13 -32.27
N ILE A 99 11.04 4.53 -32.69
CA ILE A 99 9.80 4.54 -31.92
C ILE A 99 10.18 3.84 -30.61
N PRO A 100 10.11 4.51 -29.45
CA PRO A 100 10.31 3.86 -28.17
C PRO A 100 9.42 2.61 -28.15
N ASP A 101 10.02 1.44 -27.94
CA ASP A 101 9.31 0.17 -27.89
C ASP A 101 8.06 0.36 -27.02
N ASN A 102 6.90 0.41 -27.68
CA ASN A 102 5.63 0.50 -26.99
C ASN A 102 5.54 -0.80 -26.17
N PRO A 103 5.43 -0.75 -24.83
CA PRO A 103 5.44 -1.96 -24.02
C PRO A 103 4.44 -2.95 -24.61
N ASP A 104 4.95 -4.11 -25.04
CA ASP A 104 4.15 -5.14 -25.70
C ASP A 104 2.88 -5.38 -24.90
N ALA A 105 1.73 -5.46 -25.58
CA ALA A 105 0.45 -5.78 -24.94
C ALA A 105 0.50 -7.10 -24.13
N GLY A 106 1.51 -7.94 -24.40
CA GLY A 106 1.86 -9.09 -23.58
C GLY A 106 2.30 -8.75 -22.16
N GLN A 107 3.12 -7.71 -21.94
CA GLN A 107 3.61 -7.36 -20.59
C GLN A 107 2.50 -6.88 -19.66
N LEU A 108 1.53 -6.10 -20.16
CA LEU A 108 0.37 -5.69 -19.35
C LEU A 108 -0.46 -6.88 -18.90
N ARG A 109 -0.63 -7.90 -19.76
CA ARG A 109 -1.35 -9.12 -19.40
C ARG A 109 -0.63 -9.90 -18.29
N TRP A 110 0.69 -10.01 -18.34
CA TRP A 110 1.45 -10.73 -17.31
C TRP A 110 1.39 -10.04 -15.94
N ARG A 111 1.39 -8.70 -15.88
CA ARG A 111 1.22 -7.96 -14.62
C ARG A 111 -0.18 -8.17 -14.02
N TRP A 112 -1.22 -8.20 -14.85
CA TRP A 112 -2.59 -8.44 -14.39
C TRP A 112 -2.79 -9.88 -13.85
N LEU A 113 -2.17 -10.88 -14.50
CA LEU A 113 -2.18 -12.26 -13.99
C LEU A 113 -1.38 -12.42 -12.67
N GLY A 114 -0.34 -11.61 -12.46
CA GLY A 114 0.39 -11.56 -11.18
C GLY A 114 -0.50 -11.11 -10.01
N GLY A 115 -1.35 -10.11 -10.24
CA GLY A 115 -2.32 -9.63 -9.24
C GLY A 115 -3.37 -10.67 -8.86
N LEU A 116 -3.89 -11.43 -9.85
CA LEU A 116 -4.88 -12.49 -9.61
C LEU A 116 -4.37 -13.61 -8.69
N ARG A 117 -3.07 -13.95 -8.73
CA ARG A 117 -2.48 -14.94 -7.82
C ARG A 117 -2.51 -14.50 -6.35
N TRP A 118 -2.30 -13.22 -6.08
CA TRP A 118 -2.37 -12.69 -4.72
C TRP A 118 -3.80 -12.69 -4.18
N VAL A 119 -4.76 -12.28 -4.99
CA VAL A 119 -6.19 -12.31 -4.61
C VAL A 119 -6.64 -13.74 -4.28
N ALA A 120 -6.21 -14.73 -5.06
CA ALA A 120 -6.52 -16.13 -4.78
C ALA A 120 -5.94 -16.61 -3.43
N LEU A 121 -4.71 -16.19 -3.08
CA LEU A 121 -4.10 -16.53 -1.79
C LEU A 121 -4.82 -15.87 -0.61
N VAL A 122 -5.20 -14.60 -0.73
CA VAL A 122 -5.97 -13.89 0.30
C VAL A 122 -7.34 -14.54 0.49
N ALA A 123 -8.04 -14.84 -0.61
CA ALA A 123 -9.33 -15.51 -0.56
C ALA A 123 -9.24 -16.90 0.09
N LEU A 124 -8.17 -17.67 -0.21
CA LEU A 124 -7.94 -18.97 0.41
C LEU A 124 -7.65 -18.85 1.91
N ALA A 125 -6.85 -17.87 2.33
CA ALA A 125 -6.55 -17.63 3.74
C ALA A 125 -7.80 -17.20 4.54
N VAL A 126 -8.59 -16.27 3.99
CA VAL A 126 -9.85 -15.81 4.59
C VAL A 126 -10.88 -16.95 4.63
N GLY A 127 -11.00 -17.72 3.55
CA GLY A 127 -11.91 -18.87 3.48
C GLY A 127 -11.54 -19.97 4.48
N ALA A 128 -10.25 -20.31 4.60
CA ALA A 128 -9.77 -21.27 5.60
C ALA A 128 -10.02 -20.77 7.03
N GLY A 129 -9.80 -19.47 7.28
CA GLY A 129 -10.10 -18.85 8.57
C GLY A 129 -11.60 -18.87 8.91
N TYR A 130 -12.46 -18.61 7.93
CA TYR A 130 -13.92 -18.65 8.11
C TYR A 130 -14.41 -20.06 8.45
N ILE A 131 -13.93 -21.08 7.73
CA ILE A 131 -14.28 -22.49 8.01
C ILE A 131 -13.79 -22.92 9.40
N ALA A 132 -12.55 -22.58 9.77
CA ALA A 132 -12.03 -22.90 11.11
C ALA A 132 -12.83 -22.21 12.24
N ASN A 133 -13.31 -20.99 12.00
CA ASN A 133 -14.14 -20.26 12.95
C ASN A 133 -15.54 -20.88 13.11
N GLU A 134 -16.14 -21.40 12.03
CA GLU A 134 -17.40 -22.15 12.12
C GLU A 134 -17.28 -23.43 12.95
N PHE A 135 -16.22 -24.22 12.75
CA PHE A 135 -15.99 -25.42 13.56
C PHE A 135 -15.83 -25.12 15.05
N ARG A 136 -15.20 -23.98 15.39
CA ARG A 136 -15.13 -23.53 16.79
C ARG A 136 -16.49 -23.14 17.36
N ARG A 137 -17.35 -22.46 16.58
CA ARG A 137 -18.70 -22.06 17.03
C ARG A 137 -19.68 -23.24 17.12
N GLY A 138 -19.50 -24.26 16.28
CA GLY A 138 -20.35 -25.46 16.27
C GLY A 138 -20.06 -26.47 17.39
N GLY A 139 -18.82 -26.52 17.91
CA GLY A 139 -18.40 -27.47 18.95
C GLY A 139 -19.07 -27.26 20.32
N ASP A 140 -19.48 -26.03 20.62
CA ASP A 140 -20.13 -25.72 21.90
C ASP A 140 -21.57 -26.24 21.98
N ALA A 141 -22.22 -26.48 20.83
CA ALA A 141 -23.60 -26.98 20.78
C ALA A 141 -23.70 -28.50 21.05
N GLN A 142 -22.67 -29.29 20.73
CA GLN A 142 -22.67 -30.74 20.99
C GLN A 142 -22.31 -31.08 22.44
N SER A 143 -21.51 -30.25 23.10
CA SER A 143 -21.10 -30.45 24.50
C SER A 143 -22.26 -30.28 25.50
N ALA A 144 -23.33 -29.58 25.10
CA ALA A 144 -24.51 -29.35 25.95
C ALA A 144 -25.49 -30.54 25.99
N LEU A 145 -25.43 -31.47 25.03
CA LEU A 145 -26.34 -32.63 25.00
C LEU A 145 -25.78 -33.88 25.71
N GLU A 146 -24.46 -34.02 25.84
CA GLU A 146 -23.86 -35.20 26.47
C GLU A 146 -23.83 -35.12 28.01
N THR A 147 -24.04 -33.95 28.60
CA THR A 147 -24.02 -33.77 30.07
C THR A 147 -25.39 -33.96 30.74
N ARG A 148 -26.45 -34.34 30.01
CA ARG A 148 -27.81 -34.50 30.56
C ARG A 148 -28.26 -35.96 30.75
N GLU A 149 -27.35 -36.93 30.75
CA GLU A 149 -27.71 -38.35 30.94
C GLU A 149 -27.19 -39.01 32.24
N LEU A 150 -26.63 -38.26 33.19
CA LEU A 150 -26.35 -38.77 34.54
C LEU A 150 -26.80 -37.82 35.65
N ALA A 151 -28.10 -37.61 35.78
CA ALA A 151 -28.70 -37.11 37.02
C ALA A 151 -29.35 -38.27 37.79
N PRO A 152 -28.85 -38.64 38.98
CA PRO A 152 -29.49 -39.64 39.83
C PRO A 152 -30.81 -39.10 40.41
N ILE A 153 -31.83 -39.96 40.35
CA ILE A 153 -33.19 -39.72 40.84
C ILE A 153 -33.12 -39.64 42.38
N ALA A 154 -33.34 -38.46 42.96
CA ALA A 154 -33.50 -38.29 44.39
C ALA A 154 -34.82 -37.57 44.69
N SER A 155 -35.59 -38.23 45.55
CA SER A 155 -36.99 -38.00 45.89
C SER A 155 -37.32 -36.62 46.47
N THR A 156 -38.54 -36.19 46.19
CA THR A 156 -39.32 -35.19 46.95
C THR A 156 -39.57 -35.62 48.40
N PRO A 157 -39.79 -34.66 49.32
CA PRO A 157 -41.16 -34.39 49.78
C PRO A 157 -41.49 -32.89 49.97
N GLN A 158 -42.76 -32.68 50.29
CA GLN A 158 -43.61 -31.50 50.16
C GLN A 158 -43.44 -30.38 51.20
N ASP A 159 -44.00 -29.22 50.85
CA ASP A 159 -45.04 -28.45 51.60
C ASP A 159 -44.72 -27.05 52.17
N ALA A 160 -45.80 -26.24 52.23
CA ALA A 160 -45.99 -24.86 52.71
C ALA A 160 -45.88 -23.75 51.63
N VAL A 161 -46.95 -23.27 50.98
CA VAL A 161 -48.15 -22.53 51.45
C VAL A 161 -47.82 -21.18 52.11
N VAL A 162 -47.94 -20.08 51.35
CA VAL A 162 -48.49 -18.72 51.69
C VAL A 162 -48.65 -17.97 50.35
N SER A 163 -49.84 -17.94 49.74
CA SER A 163 -50.97 -16.98 49.86
C SER A 163 -50.96 -15.87 48.80
N PRO A 164 -52.06 -15.65 48.06
CA PRO A 164 -52.22 -14.65 47.01
C PRO A 164 -52.83 -13.34 47.56
N GLU A 165 -52.86 -12.31 46.71
CA GLU A 165 -53.71 -11.10 46.79
C GLU A 165 -53.09 -9.83 47.40
N GLU A 166 -52.62 -8.93 46.52
CA GLU A 166 -52.96 -7.49 46.46
C GLU A 166 -52.13 -6.88 45.31
N ALA A 167 -52.73 -6.61 44.15
CA ALA A 167 -53.51 -5.42 43.80
C ALA A 167 -52.66 -4.37 43.05
N ALA A 168 -52.87 -4.40 41.73
CA ALA A 168 -52.98 -3.26 40.81
C ALA A 168 -52.15 -2.00 41.07
N GLN A 169 -51.24 -1.70 40.13
CA GLN A 169 -51.16 -0.33 39.64
C GLN A 169 -50.92 -0.26 38.13
N THR A 170 -51.93 0.33 37.50
CA THR A 170 -52.11 0.69 36.11
C THR A 170 -51.28 1.92 35.73
N GLY A 171 -50.79 1.94 34.47
CA GLY A 171 -50.24 3.11 33.78
C GLY A 171 -49.42 2.63 32.60
N ALA A 172 -49.94 2.39 31.40
CA ALA A 172 -50.55 3.33 30.43
C ALA A 172 -49.56 4.39 29.91
N GLY A 173 -49.29 4.32 28.61
CA GLY A 173 -48.51 5.27 27.80
C GLY A 173 -47.05 4.83 27.61
N GLU A 174 -46.42 4.89 26.45
CA GLU A 174 -46.81 5.42 25.16
C GLU A 174 -45.72 5.00 24.14
N THR A 175 -46.16 4.65 22.94
CA THR A 175 -45.56 4.97 21.63
C THR A 175 -44.04 4.89 21.39
N SER A 176 -43.71 4.09 20.37
CA SER A 176 -42.97 4.50 19.18
C SER A 176 -41.56 5.12 19.35
N GLY A 177 -40.54 4.35 18.99
CA GLY A 177 -39.23 4.90 18.68
C GLY A 177 -38.25 3.83 18.25
N ALA A 178 -38.15 3.59 16.95
CA ALA A 178 -37.05 2.86 16.35
C ALA A 178 -35.75 3.65 16.60
N GLU A 179 -35.01 3.28 17.64
CA GLU A 179 -33.69 3.86 17.88
C GLU A 179 -32.64 2.93 17.27
N SER A 180 -32.18 3.34 16.09
CA SER A 180 -30.93 2.85 15.51
C SER A 180 -29.79 3.21 16.45
N THR A 181 -29.18 2.20 17.08
CA THR A 181 -27.85 2.32 17.67
C THR A 181 -26.82 2.55 16.56
N VAL A 182 -26.72 3.81 16.12
CA VAL A 182 -25.53 4.38 15.48
C VAL A 182 -24.56 4.70 16.60
N THR A 183 -23.58 3.83 16.80
CA THR A 183 -22.41 4.12 17.61
C THR A 183 -21.51 5.07 16.84
N SER A 184 -21.77 6.36 17.00
CA SER A 184 -20.80 7.41 16.70
C SER A 184 -20.13 7.87 17.98
N ARG A 185 -18.82 8.05 17.87
CA ARG A 185 -18.03 9.06 18.59
C ARG A 185 -17.54 8.68 19.99
N GLU A 186 -16.32 8.13 20.02
CA GLU A 186 -15.32 8.68 20.94
C GLU A 186 -14.03 8.99 20.17
N GLU A 187 -13.95 10.27 19.85
CA GLU A 187 -12.87 10.99 19.19
C GLU A 187 -11.70 11.07 20.18
N SER A 188 -10.88 10.02 20.20
CA SER A 188 -9.61 10.02 20.93
C SER A 188 -8.61 10.88 20.17
N ARG A 189 -8.68 12.18 20.42
CA ARG A 189 -7.71 13.19 19.97
C ARG A 189 -6.42 13.01 20.75
N ALA A 190 -5.61 12.04 20.34
CA ALA A 190 -4.22 11.96 20.77
C ALA A 190 -3.50 13.21 20.25
N ALA A 191 -3.08 14.06 21.18
CA ALA A 191 -2.26 15.23 20.91
C ALA A 191 -0.98 14.78 20.21
N THR A 192 -0.80 15.19 18.95
CA THR A 192 0.46 15.08 18.23
C THR A 192 1.53 15.84 19.03
N PRO A 193 2.62 15.19 19.48
CA PRO A 193 3.72 15.89 20.12
C PRO A 193 4.37 16.83 19.12
N ALA A 194 4.63 18.08 19.53
CA ALA A 194 5.31 19.07 18.74
C ALA A 194 6.70 18.54 18.29
N PRO A 195 7.11 18.78 17.04
CA PRO A 195 8.42 18.34 16.55
C PRO A 195 9.53 19.04 17.35
N ALA A 196 10.48 18.22 17.84
CA ALA A 196 11.67 18.70 18.53
C ALA A 196 12.46 19.67 17.62
N PRO A 197 13.07 20.74 18.18
CA PRO A 197 13.89 21.65 17.40
C PRO A 197 15.10 20.92 16.81
N ALA A 198 15.30 21.07 15.50
CA ALA A 198 16.41 20.48 14.77
C ALA A 198 17.77 20.90 15.38
N PRO A 199 18.75 20.00 15.48
CA PRO A 199 20.09 20.34 15.93
C PRO A 199 20.73 21.34 14.96
N ALA A 200 21.27 22.43 15.52
CA ALA A 200 21.97 23.46 14.77
C ALA A 200 23.14 22.84 13.99
N ALA A 201 23.15 23.05 12.68
CA ALA A 201 24.24 22.62 11.81
C ALA A 201 25.58 23.23 12.27
N PRO A 202 26.68 22.47 12.23
CA PRO A 202 28.00 23.00 12.55
C PRO A 202 28.38 24.11 11.55
N ARG A 203 28.77 25.25 12.10
CA ARG A 203 29.26 26.43 11.37
C ARG A 203 30.58 26.03 10.69
N GLU A 204 30.61 25.97 9.36
CA GLU A 204 31.86 25.88 8.61
C GLU A 204 32.70 27.15 8.86
N GLU A 205 33.86 26.93 9.46
CA GLU A 205 34.89 27.94 9.69
C GLU A 205 35.60 28.23 8.35
N PRO A 206 35.70 29.49 7.90
CA PRO A 206 36.31 29.81 6.62
C PRO A 206 37.81 29.53 6.68
N GLN A 207 38.29 28.54 5.91
CA GLN A 207 39.72 28.33 5.71
C GLN A 207 40.31 29.52 4.94
N ALA A 208 41.24 30.21 5.59
CA ALA A 208 42.02 31.28 5.01
C ALA A 208 42.91 30.75 3.87
N PRO A 209 43.09 31.51 2.77
CA PRO A 209 44.02 31.15 1.72
C PRO A 209 45.45 31.24 2.24
N ALA A 210 46.20 30.14 2.09
CA ALA A 210 47.63 30.11 2.32
C ALA A 210 48.33 30.90 1.22
N ASP A 211 48.75 32.13 1.53
CA ASP A 211 49.81 32.83 0.81
C ASP A 211 51.12 32.05 0.99
N GLY A 212 51.53 31.36 -0.06
CA GLY A 212 52.83 30.69 -0.17
C GLY A 212 53.73 31.43 -1.13
N LEU A 213 54.62 32.25 -0.56
CA LEU A 213 55.86 32.72 -1.17
C LEU A 213 56.76 31.53 -1.54
N GLU A 214 57.22 31.46 -2.79
CA GLU A 214 58.64 31.38 -3.23
C GLU A 214 58.73 31.19 -4.76
#